data_AF-A0A931C992-F1
#
_entry.id   AF-A0A931C992-F1
#
_cell.length_a   1.000
_cell.length_b   1.000
_cell.length_c   1.000
_cell.angle_alpha   90.00
_cell.angle_beta   90.00
_cell.angle_gamma   90.00
#
_symmetry.space_group_name_H-M   'P 1'
#
loop_
_entity.id
_entity.type
_entity.pdbx_description
1 polymer ?
#
loop_
_entity_poly.entity_id
_entity_poly.type
_entity_poly.pdbx_seq_one_letter_code
_entity_poly.pdbx_strand_id
1 'polypeptide(L)'
;MWRCRDWYTNRCLDANAQRQVYTGACGSSYQVWWIQYVGSYIQLHHRATGFCLDSNANGIVYTNPCDANNGYQLWRRIAPRAAPA
;
A
#
# COMPACT_ATOMS: atom_id res chain seq x y z
N MET A 1 5.55 11.41 -1.83
CA MET A 1 5.66 10.34 -0.81
C MET A 1 4.41 10.34 0.05
N TRP A 2 3.90 9.17 0.44
CA TRP A 2 2.62 9.01 1.14
C TRP A 2 2.77 8.13 2.37
N ARG A 3 1.95 8.40 3.39
CA ARG A 3 1.70 7.49 4.51
C ARG A 3 0.19 7.30 4.60
N CYS A 4 -0.27 6.07 4.79
CA CYS A 4 -1.68 5.79 5.04
C CYS A 4 -1.83 5.55 6.55
N ARG A 5 -2.72 6.30 7.20
CA ARG A 5 -3.08 6.10 8.59
C ARG A 5 -4.52 5.62 8.63
N ASP A 6 -4.73 4.52 9.32
CA ASP A 6 -6.07 4.09 9.69
C ASP A 6 -6.67 5.10 10.68
N TRP A 7 -7.82 5.68 10.32
CA TRP A 7 -8.44 6.76 11.07
C TRP A 7 -8.86 6.35 12.48
N TYR A 8 -9.37 5.13 12.64
CA TYR A 8 -9.93 4.66 13.91
C TYR A 8 -8.85 4.23 14.90
N THR A 9 -7.88 3.44 14.44
CA THR A 9 -6.81 2.89 15.29
C THR A 9 -5.60 3.81 15.42
N ASN A 10 -5.52 4.89 14.62
CA ASN A 10 -4.36 5.77 14.52
C ASN A 10 -3.04 5.07 14.15
N ARG A 11 -3.11 3.87 13.56
CA ARG A 11 -1.94 3.10 13.12
C ARG A 11 -1.61 3.38 11.66
N CYS A 12 -0.34 3.27 11.28
CA CYS A 12 0.11 3.50 9.92
C CYS A 12 0.30 2.19 9.16
N LEU A 13 -0.06 2.18 7.87
CA LEU A 13 0.23 1.06 6.96
C LEU A 13 1.75 0.92 6.80
N ASP A 14 2.25 -0.24 7.17
CA ASP A 14 3.65 -0.59 7.29
C ASP A 14 3.91 -1.90 6.51
N ALA A 15 5.14 -2.09 6.05
CA ALA A 15 5.58 -3.34 5.46
C ALA A 15 7.03 -3.61 5.82
N ASN A 16 7.49 -4.86 5.73
CA ASN A 16 8.86 -5.22 6.09
C ASN A 16 9.61 -5.96 4.98
N ALA A 17 10.90 -6.24 5.21
CA ALA A 17 11.74 -6.98 4.28
C ALA A 17 11.27 -8.44 4.07
N GLN A 18 10.52 -8.99 5.03
CA GLN A 18 9.87 -10.30 4.95
C GLN A 18 8.59 -10.28 4.10
N ARG A 19 8.28 -9.15 3.44
CA ARG A 19 7.15 -8.93 2.53
C ARG A 19 5.77 -8.89 3.20
N GLN A 20 5.73 -8.80 4.52
CA GLN A 20 4.48 -8.71 5.26
C GLN A 20 3.98 -7.27 5.24
N VAL A 21 2.65 -7.11 5.15
CA VAL A 21 1.97 -5.81 5.27
C VAL A 21 1.09 -5.85 6.51
N TYR A 22 1.16 -4.82 7.33
CA TYR A 22 0.44 -4.73 8.60
C TYR A 22 0.25 -3.26 8.99
N THR A 23 -0.45 -3.00 10.11
CA THR A 23 -0.51 -1.66 10.70
C THR A 23 0.40 -1.57 11.91
N GLY A 24 1.16 -0.48 12.00
CA GLY A 24 2.19 -0.20 13.02
C GLY A 24 1.97 1.13 13.75
N ALA A 25 2.72 1.36 14.84
CA ALA A 25 2.84 2.70 15.41
C ALA A 25 3.49 3.65 14.39
N CYS A 26 2.94 4.85 14.20
CA CYS A 26 3.41 5.76 13.17
C CYS A 26 4.80 6.36 13.48
N GLY A 27 5.65 6.53 12.46
CA GLY A 27 6.95 7.22 12.58
C GLY A 27 8.11 6.53 11.88
N SER A 28 7.90 5.33 11.34
CA SER A 28 8.94 4.54 10.67
C SER A 28 9.18 4.99 9.21
N SER A 29 10.36 4.67 8.69
CA SER A 29 10.69 4.74 7.26
C SER A 29 9.99 3.64 6.44
N TYR A 30 9.61 2.53 7.08
CA TYR A 30 8.86 1.39 6.52
C TYR A 30 7.34 1.68 6.37
N GLN A 31 6.92 2.93 6.54
CA GLN A 31 5.52 3.36 6.39
C GLN A 31 5.36 4.33 5.22
N VAL A 32 6.43 4.52 4.45
CA VAL A 32 6.47 5.48 3.35
C VAL A 32 6.27 4.74 2.03
N TRP A 33 5.26 5.17 1.30
CA TRP A 33 4.88 4.62 0.02
C TRP A 33 5.04 5.68 -1.08
N TRP A 34 5.65 5.31 -2.20
CA TRP A 34 5.74 6.11 -3.40
C TRP A 34 4.67 5.66 -4.38
N ILE A 35 4.02 6.63 -5.02
CA ILE A 35 3.01 6.35 -6.04
C ILE A 35 3.74 6.40 -7.39
N GLN A 36 3.72 5.29 -8.10
CA GLN A 36 4.08 5.23 -9.51
C GLN A 36 2.81 5.06 -10.33
N TYR A 37 2.63 5.89 -11.36
CA TYR A 37 1.49 5.78 -12.26
C TYR A 37 1.78 4.73 -13.34
N VAL A 38 0.81 3.83 -13.58
CA VAL A 38 0.86 2.79 -14.62
C VAL A 38 -0.44 2.88 -15.41
N GLY A 39 -0.42 3.64 -16.52
CA GLY A 39 -1.64 4.02 -17.23
C GLY A 39 -2.61 4.77 -16.30
N SER A 40 -3.86 4.30 -16.20
CA SER A 40 -4.88 4.85 -15.29
C SER A 40 -4.82 4.31 -13.85
N TYR A 41 -3.88 3.42 -13.56
CA TYR A 41 -3.71 2.77 -12.26
C TYR A 41 -2.50 3.33 -11.52
N ILE A 42 -2.37 2.96 -10.24
CA ILE A 42 -1.19 3.27 -9.44
C ILE A 42 -0.56 1.99 -8.91
N GLN A 43 0.76 2.00 -8.80
CA GLN A 43 1.53 1.03 -8.05
C GLN A 43 2.09 1.72 -6.81
N LEU A 44 1.99 1.06 -5.65
CA LEU A 44 2.46 1.58 -4.38
C LEU A 44 3.82 0.97 -4.04
N HIS A 45 4.88 1.73 -4.24
CA HIS A 45 6.25 1.33 -4.00
C HIS A 45 6.63 1.59 -2.55
N HIS A 46 6.98 0.55 -1.84
CA HIS A 46 7.43 0.61 -0.47
C HIS A 46 8.86 1.16 -0.41
N ARG A 47 9.03 2.36 0.14
CA ARG A 47 10.31 3.12 0.07
C ARG A 47 11.48 2.36 0.67
N ALA A 48 11.27 1.64 1.77
CA ALA A 48 12.37 1.01 2.50
C ALA A 48 12.89 -0.26 1.81
N THR A 49 12.04 -1.01 1.10
CA THR A 49 12.40 -2.30 0.50
C THR A 49 12.45 -2.28 -1.03
N GLY A 50 11.86 -1.26 -1.68
CA GLY A 50 11.72 -1.21 -3.13
C GLY A 50 10.67 -2.18 -3.70
N PHE A 51 9.91 -2.87 -2.84
CA PHE A 51 8.83 -3.75 -3.27
C PHE A 51 7.52 -3.00 -3.50
N CYS A 52 6.61 -3.60 -4.23
CA CYS A 52 5.30 -3.03 -4.53
C CYS A 52 4.20 -3.71 -3.71
N LEU A 53 3.22 -2.93 -3.28
CA LEU A 53 2.00 -3.44 -2.66
C LEU A 53 1.27 -4.34 -3.65
N ASP A 54 1.02 -5.56 -3.23
CA ASP A 54 0.46 -6.64 -4.02
C ASP A 54 -0.68 -7.28 -3.22
N SER A 55 -1.53 -8.02 -3.92
CA SER A 55 -2.66 -8.72 -3.33
C SER A 55 -2.91 -10.05 -4.03
N ASN A 56 -3.91 -10.78 -3.59
CA ASN A 56 -4.37 -11.97 -4.30
C ASN A 56 -5.90 -12.11 -4.24
N ALA A 57 -6.41 -13.10 -4.96
CA ALA A 57 -7.84 -13.42 -5.00
C ALA A 57 -8.42 -13.81 -3.63
N ASN A 58 -7.59 -14.16 -2.64
CA ASN A 58 -8.01 -14.48 -1.28
C ASN A 58 -8.08 -13.25 -0.36
N GLY A 59 -7.82 -12.05 -0.89
CA GLY A 59 -7.87 -10.79 -0.12
C GLY A 59 -6.66 -10.56 0.79
N ILE A 60 -5.59 -11.34 0.63
CA ILE A 60 -4.36 -11.15 1.40
C ILE A 60 -3.52 -10.06 0.71
N VAL A 61 -3.04 -9.11 1.50
CA VAL A 61 -2.17 -8.03 1.05
C VAL A 61 -0.75 -8.28 1.55
N TYR A 62 0.22 -8.13 0.65
CA TYR A 62 1.64 -8.32 0.91
C TYR A 62 2.46 -7.40 0.00
N THR A 63 3.78 -7.55 -0.01
CA THR A 63 4.62 -6.89 -1.01
C THR A 63 5.40 -7.89 -1.85
N ASN A 64 5.71 -7.53 -3.09
CA ASN A 64 6.52 -8.34 -4.01
C ASN A 64 7.42 -7.46 -4.86
N PRO A 65 8.41 -8.04 -5.58
CA PRO A 65 9.08 -7.33 -6.65
C PRO A 65 8.06 -6.67 -7.58
N CYS A 66 8.34 -5.43 -7.94
CA CYS A 66 7.44 -4.62 -8.74
C CYS A 66 7.34 -5.16 -10.17
N ASP A 67 6.13 -5.44 -10.61
CA ASP A 67 5.81 -5.81 -11.99
C ASP A 67 4.60 -4.99 -12.46
N ALA A 68 4.84 -4.10 -13.41
CA ALA A 68 3.80 -3.22 -13.95
C ALA A 68 2.74 -3.97 -14.80
N ASN A 69 3.03 -5.22 -15.20
CA ASN A 69 2.07 -6.08 -15.90
C ASN A 69 1.24 -6.94 -14.93
N ASN A 70 1.59 -6.98 -13.65
CA ASN A 70 0.85 -7.72 -12.64
C ASN A 70 -0.36 -6.90 -12.14
N GLY A 71 -1.55 -7.28 -12.59
CA GLY A 71 -2.80 -6.63 -12.18
C GLY A 71 -3.06 -6.61 -10.67
N TYR A 72 -2.52 -7.56 -9.90
CA TYR A 72 -2.64 -7.58 -8.43
C TYR A 72 -1.82 -6.48 -7.73
N GLN A 73 -0.90 -5.84 -8.45
CA GLN A 73 -0.11 -4.70 -8.00
C GLN A 73 -0.66 -3.35 -8.51
N LEU A 74 -1.75 -3.37 -9.27
CA LEU A 74 -2.37 -2.17 -9.85
C LEU A 74 -3.60 -1.76 -9.03
N TRP A 75 -3.46 -0.65 -8.32
CA TRP A 75 -4.48 -0.12 -7.42
C TRP A 75 -5.18 1.09 -8.03
N ARG A 76 -6.44 1.33 -7.61
CA ARG A 76 -7.17 2.55 -7.92
C ARG A 76 -7.51 3.27 -6.62
N ARG A 77 -7.22 4.57 -6.57
CA ARG A 77 -7.65 5.43 -5.45
C ARG A 77 -9.15 5.65 -5.58
N ILE A 78 -9.91 5.15 -4.62
CA ILE A 78 -11.35 5.44 -4.50
C ILE A 78 -11.50 6.63 -3.57
N ALA A 79 -12.36 7.59 -3.93
CA ALA A 79 -12.74 8.65 -3.01
C ALA A 79 -13.37 8.02 -1.74
N PRO A 80 -13.20 8.63 -0.55
CA PRO A 80 -13.91 8.15 0.62
C PRO A 80 -15.39 8.00 0.28
N ARG A 81 -15.99 6.87 0.62
CA ARG A 81 -17.46 6.77 0.57
C ARG A 81 -17.97 7.89 1.48
N ALA A 82 -18.87 8.74 0.96
CA ALA A 82 -19.53 9.72 1.80
C ALA A 82 -20.03 8.99 3.04
N ALA A 83 -19.64 9.46 4.22
CA ALA A 83 -20.14 8.89 5.47
C ALA A 83 -21.67 8.91 5.40
N PRO A 84 -22.38 7.83 5.78
CA PRO A 84 -23.80 7.96 6.03
C PRO A 84 -24.00 9.10 7.05
N ALA A 85 -24.93 10.00 6.74
CA ALA A 85 -25.26 11.15 7.57
C ALA A 85 -25.72 10.73 8.98
#